data_AF-A0A1M7QPX8-F1
#
_entry.id   AF-A0A1M7QPX8-F1
#
_cell.length_a   1.000
_cell.length_b   1.000
_cell.length_c   1.000
_cell.angle_alpha   90.00
_cell.angle_beta   90.00
_cell.angle_gamma   90.00
#
_symmetry.space_group_name_H-M   'P 1'
#
loop_
_entity.id
_entity.type
_entity.pdbx_description
1 polymer ?
#
loop_
_entity_poly.entity_id
_entity_poly.type
_entity_poly.pdbx_seq_one_letter_code
_entity_poly.pdbx_strand_id
1 'polypeptide(L)'
;MNEDKLKMLLKEEYTENPILNYLFYIQKGKNNLPTPKKLFNKEYNELTYRERNKYFEDYGNWRKRYDLDVIHLNGNLNADTIFSIWMPLKMCLQNSGGYPYSEYGISEKPNKSYPYIPNIIKNIDTYLPYNEWEELYKFVSIALTEVNVMRLPDTKMQKRGEFYDQMPKTLYECYGKGKFAKCFQDIQVKEWVRDQNLTMFFENKISRENIKPLISRMNASDFEWLKNREEIKEMLTNYCMILEMRIGR
;
A
#
# COMPACT_ATOMS: atom_id res chain seq x y z
N MET A 1 -0.07 -13.39 -22.07
CA MET A 1 0.38 -11.99 -21.96
C MET A 1 -0.58 -11.29 -21.03
N ASN A 2 -0.23 -11.11 -19.75
CA ASN A 2 -1.05 -10.33 -18.83
C ASN A 2 -0.83 -8.86 -19.20
N GLU A 3 -1.89 -8.16 -19.62
CA GLU A 3 -1.80 -6.76 -20.04
C GLU A 3 -1.41 -5.91 -18.83
N ASP A 4 -0.43 -5.01 -18.98
CA ASP A 4 -0.02 -4.12 -17.89
C ASP A 4 -1.16 -3.13 -17.58
N LYS A 5 -1.97 -3.49 -16.59
CA LYS A 5 -3.16 -2.73 -16.18
C LYS A 5 -2.82 -1.30 -15.77
N LEU A 6 -1.62 -1.05 -15.23
CA LEU A 6 -1.18 0.31 -14.90
C LEU A 6 -0.89 1.10 -16.17
N LYS A 7 -0.20 0.50 -17.13
CA LYS A 7 0.06 1.13 -18.43
C LYS A 7 -1.24 1.48 -19.17
N MET A 8 -2.24 0.61 -19.13
CA MET A 8 -3.58 0.93 -19.68
C MET A 8 -4.24 2.11 -18.97
N LEU A 9 -4.09 2.19 -17.64
CA LEU A 9 -4.67 3.26 -16.83
C LEU A 9 -3.99 4.60 -17.10
N LEU A 10 -2.66 4.63 -17.21
CA LEU A 10 -1.88 5.85 -17.42
C LEU A 10 -1.82 6.28 -18.89
N LYS A 11 -1.85 5.35 -19.84
CA LYS A 11 -1.73 5.60 -21.28
C LYS A 11 -0.44 6.39 -21.58
N GLU A 12 -0.59 7.59 -22.15
CA GLU A 12 0.52 8.48 -22.54
C GLU A 12 1.30 9.04 -21.33
N GLU A 13 0.74 8.97 -20.11
CA GLU A 13 1.42 9.39 -18.87
C GLU A 13 2.37 8.31 -18.32
N TYR A 14 2.38 7.10 -18.90
CA TYR A 14 3.28 6.02 -18.45
C TYR A 14 4.73 6.32 -18.86
N THR A 15 5.67 6.08 -17.95
CA THR A 15 7.11 6.32 -18.12
C THR A 15 7.93 5.10 -17.70
N GLU A 16 9.23 5.12 -17.97
CA GLU A 16 10.16 4.10 -17.46
C GLU A 16 10.51 4.28 -15.97
N ASN A 17 10.12 5.41 -15.35
CA ASN A 17 10.34 5.64 -13.92
C ASN A 17 9.14 5.10 -13.11
N PRO A 18 9.31 4.01 -12.34
CA PRO A 18 8.20 3.37 -11.63
C PRO A 18 7.60 4.28 -10.53
N ILE A 19 8.41 5.14 -9.92
CA ILE A 19 7.93 6.10 -8.91
C ILE A 19 7.04 7.16 -9.57
N LEU A 20 7.44 7.67 -10.73
CA LEU A 20 6.58 8.61 -11.49
C LEU A 20 5.26 7.95 -11.86
N ASN A 21 5.27 6.70 -12.35
CA ASN A 21 4.05 5.97 -12.67
C ASN A 21 3.12 5.86 -11.46
N TYR A 22 3.66 5.53 -10.28
CA TYR A 22 2.89 5.50 -9.05
C TYR A 22 2.29 6.87 -8.67
N LEU A 23 3.06 7.95 -8.82
CA LEU A 23 2.60 9.31 -8.50
C LEU A 23 1.52 9.79 -9.48
N PHE A 24 1.67 9.53 -10.77
CA PHE A 24 0.63 9.79 -11.78
C PHE A 24 -0.63 8.99 -11.51
N TYR A 25 -0.49 7.72 -11.12
CA TYR A 25 -1.60 6.87 -10.69
C TYR A 25 -2.37 7.50 -9.51
N ILE A 26 -1.68 7.92 -8.45
CA ILE A 26 -2.30 8.60 -7.31
C ILE A 26 -3.07 9.84 -7.78
N GLN A 27 -2.45 10.67 -8.62
CA GLN A 27 -3.04 11.91 -9.09
C GLN A 27 -4.32 11.64 -9.92
N LYS A 28 -4.25 10.67 -10.82
CA LYS A 28 -5.39 10.23 -11.64
C LYS A 28 -6.54 9.72 -10.79
N GLY A 29 -6.26 8.89 -9.80
CA GLY A 29 -7.26 8.40 -8.86
C GLY A 29 -7.93 9.55 -8.09
N LYS A 30 -7.15 10.48 -7.54
CA LYS A 30 -7.67 11.62 -6.75
C LYS A 30 -8.52 12.58 -7.56
N ASN A 31 -8.13 12.90 -8.79
CA ASN A 31 -8.89 13.78 -9.66
C ASN A 31 -10.29 13.21 -9.90
N ASN A 32 -10.40 11.89 -10.03
CA ASN A 32 -11.65 11.18 -10.29
C ASN A 32 -12.37 10.69 -9.02
N LEU A 33 -11.79 10.86 -7.82
CA LEU A 33 -12.37 10.39 -6.57
C LEU A 33 -13.74 11.05 -6.32
N PRO A 34 -14.83 10.27 -6.17
CA PRO A 34 -16.11 10.81 -5.72
C PRO A 34 -15.97 11.26 -4.28
N THR A 35 -16.43 12.47 -4.00
CA THR A 35 -16.54 12.98 -2.63
C THR A 35 -17.98 13.42 -2.39
N PRO A 36 -18.46 13.43 -1.12
CA PRO A 36 -19.76 14.01 -0.78
C PRO A 36 -19.96 15.40 -1.38
N LYS A 37 -18.90 16.22 -1.33
CA LYS A 37 -18.89 17.57 -1.90
C LYS A 37 -19.08 17.56 -3.42
N LYS A 38 -18.40 16.68 -4.15
CA LYS A 38 -18.54 16.58 -5.63
C LYS A 38 -19.90 16.02 -6.06
N LEU A 39 -20.45 15.06 -5.32
CA LEU A 39 -21.69 14.36 -5.71
C LEU A 39 -22.96 15.08 -5.27
N PHE A 40 -22.94 15.72 -4.09
CA PHE A 40 -24.14 16.28 -3.45
C PHE A 40 -23.98 17.73 -2.99
N ASN A 41 -22.80 18.33 -3.18
CA ASN A 41 -22.44 19.67 -2.66
C ASN A 41 -22.56 19.80 -1.12
N LYS A 42 -22.42 18.68 -0.39
CA LYS A 42 -22.55 18.58 1.07
C LYS A 42 -21.32 17.96 1.71
N GLU A 43 -21.13 18.21 2.99
CA GLU A 43 -20.21 17.45 3.83
C GLU A 43 -20.80 16.07 4.18
N TYR A 44 -19.96 15.09 4.50
CA TYR A 44 -20.41 13.72 4.75
C TYR A 44 -21.49 13.63 5.86
N ASN A 45 -21.33 14.42 6.92
CA ASN A 45 -22.22 14.40 8.09
C ASN A 45 -23.61 14.95 7.76
N GLU A 46 -23.74 15.72 6.68
CA GLU A 46 -25.00 16.31 6.21
C GLU A 46 -25.77 15.39 5.26
N LEU A 47 -25.16 14.27 4.84
CA LEU A 47 -25.80 13.32 3.95
C LEU A 47 -26.89 12.53 4.67
N THR A 48 -28.04 12.42 4.02
CA THR A 48 -29.10 11.47 4.37
C THR A 48 -28.64 10.02 4.19
N TYR A 49 -29.35 9.06 4.79
CA TYR A 49 -29.06 7.63 4.61
C TYR A 49 -29.00 7.21 3.12
N ARG A 50 -29.93 7.70 2.29
CA ARG A 50 -29.97 7.41 0.85
C ARG A 50 -28.76 7.98 0.11
N GLU A 51 -28.36 9.21 0.42
CA GLU A 51 -27.17 9.83 -0.18
C GLU A 51 -25.88 9.11 0.24
N ARG A 52 -25.79 8.64 1.50
CA ARG A 52 -24.66 7.81 1.96
C ARG A 52 -24.57 6.49 1.20
N ASN A 53 -25.70 5.80 1.01
CA ASN A 53 -25.71 4.56 0.22
C ASN A 53 -25.24 4.79 -1.22
N LYS A 54 -25.75 5.85 -1.87
CA LYS A 54 -25.30 6.23 -3.21
C LYS A 54 -23.81 6.59 -3.24
N TYR A 55 -23.32 7.33 -2.25
CA TYR A 55 -21.90 7.65 -2.10
C TYR A 55 -21.04 6.37 -2.04
N PHE A 56 -21.44 5.38 -1.24
CA PHE A 56 -20.70 4.13 -1.12
C PHE A 56 -20.70 3.31 -2.42
N GLU A 57 -21.82 3.31 -3.16
CA GLU A 57 -21.91 2.69 -4.49
C GLU A 57 -20.96 3.37 -5.49
N ASP A 58 -21.03 4.70 -5.58
CA ASP A 58 -20.17 5.50 -6.48
C ASP A 58 -18.69 5.35 -6.10
N TYR A 59 -18.37 5.28 -4.80
CA TYR A 59 -17.02 5.01 -4.31
C TYR A 59 -16.55 3.59 -4.68
N GLY A 60 -17.39 2.57 -4.55
CA GLY A 60 -17.08 1.21 -4.99
C GLY A 60 -16.83 1.14 -6.50
N ASN A 61 -17.62 1.85 -7.30
CA ASN A 61 -17.43 1.97 -8.74
C ASN A 61 -16.13 2.72 -9.10
N TRP A 62 -15.77 3.76 -8.35
CA TRP A 62 -14.48 4.42 -8.47
C TRP A 62 -13.34 3.45 -8.19
N ARG A 63 -13.40 2.67 -7.10
CA ARG A 63 -12.35 1.70 -6.77
C ARG A 63 -12.15 0.69 -7.90
N LYS A 64 -13.23 0.15 -8.46
CA LYS A 64 -13.16 -0.77 -9.61
C LYS A 64 -12.48 -0.20 -10.85
N ARG A 65 -12.47 1.12 -11.02
CA ARG A 65 -11.90 1.82 -12.19
C ARG A 65 -10.52 2.41 -11.95
N TYR A 66 -10.21 2.77 -10.71
CA TYR A 66 -9.04 3.58 -10.38
C TYR A 66 -8.19 3.06 -9.23
N ASP A 67 -8.61 2.02 -8.50
CA ASP A 67 -7.83 1.44 -7.41
C ASP A 67 -7.09 0.20 -7.92
N LEU A 68 -5.76 0.27 -7.96
CA LEU A 68 -4.93 -0.68 -8.70
C LEU A 68 -5.03 -2.12 -8.18
N ASP A 69 -5.18 -2.28 -6.87
CA ASP A 69 -5.39 -3.56 -6.22
C ASP A 69 -6.72 -4.23 -6.64
N VAL A 70 -7.79 -3.44 -6.66
CA VAL A 70 -9.13 -3.86 -7.10
C VAL A 70 -9.12 -4.18 -8.59
N ILE A 71 -8.43 -3.38 -9.40
CA ILE A 71 -8.25 -3.61 -10.84
C ILE A 71 -7.51 -4.93 -11.10
N HIS A 72 -6.41 -5.18 -10.39
CA HIS A 72 -5.67 -6.44 -10.47
C HIS A 72 -6.54 -7.63 -10.07
N LEU A 73 -7.42 -7.48 -9.09
CA LEU A 73 -8.38 -8.50 -8.65
C LEU A 73 -9.76 -8.42 -9.32
N ASN A 74 -9.82 -7.93 -10.56
CA ASN A 74 -11.01 -7.94 -11.42
C ASN A 74 -12.26 -7.32 -10.77
N GLY A 75 -12.09 -6.22 -10.05
CA GLY A 75 -13.19 -5.48 -9.42
C GLY A 75 -13.57 -5.95 -8.03
N ASN A 76 -12.82 -6.88 -7.41
CA ASN A 76 -13.09 -7.36 -6.06
C ASN A 76 -12.77 -6.26 -5.02
N LEU A 77 -13.80 -5.77 -4.32
CA LEU A 77 -13.67 -4.69 -3.33
C LEU A 77 -12.99 -5.11 -2.02
N ASN A 78 -12.80 -6.41 -1.79
CA ASN A 78 -11.98 -6.94 -0.71
C ASN A 78 -10.48 -6.96 -1.07
N ALA A 79 -10.11 -6.45 -2.25
CA ALA A 79 -8.71 -6.26 -2.60
C ALA A 79 -8.02 -5.28 -1.64
N ASP A 80 -6.75 -5.57 -1.37
CA ASP A 80 -5.79 -4.69 -0.73
C ASP A 80 -4.38 -4.99 -1.26
N THR A 81 -3.48 -4.01 -1.13
CA THR A 81 -2.05 -4.22 -1.41
C THR A 81 -1.34 -4.90 -0.25
N ILE A 82 -0.40 -5.81 -0.48
CA ILE A 82 0.42 -6.41 0.58
C ILE A 82 1.33 -5.36 1.18
N PHE A 83 1.97 -4.54 0.35
CA PHE A 83 2.76 -3.41 0.78
C PHE A 83 2.23 -2.12 0.18
N SER A 84 1.94 -1.15 1.05
CA SER A 84 1.69 0.22 0.62
C SER A 84 2.94 0.78 -0.02
N ILE A 85 2.84 1.31 -1.25
CA ILE A 85 3.96 1.99 -1.90
C ILE A 85 4.26 3.33 -1.23
N TRP A 86 3.21 4.01 -0.75
CA TRP A 86 3.34 5.36 -0.19
C TRP A 86 4.16 5.40 1.09
N MET A 87 3.99 4.43 2.00
CA MET A 87 4.66 4.49 3.30
C MET A 87 6.18 4.42 3.14
N PRO A 88 6.77 3.43 2.42
CA PRO A 88 8.20 3.41 2.13
C PRO A 88 8.67 4.61 1.30
N LEU A 89 7.93 5.00 0.25
CA LEU A 89 8.28 6.18 -0.55
C LEU A 89 8.42 7.44 0.33
N LYS A 90 7.49 7.63 1.26
CA LYS A 90 7.52 8.75 2.19
C LYS A 90 8.67 8.66 3.18
N MET A 91 8.97 7.48 3.72
CA MET A 91 10.16 7.27 4.57
C MET A 91 11.45 7.61 3.82
N CYS A 92 11.59 7.18 2.57
CA CYS A 92 12.73 7.53 1.72
C CYS A 92 12.84 9.04 1.47
N LEU A 93 11.73 9.71 1.14
CA LEU A 93 11.72 11.16 0.97
C LEU A 93 12.20 11.89 2.24
N GLN A 94 11.69 11.52 3.41
CA GLN A 94 12.08 12.13 4.68
C GLN A 94 13.54 11.85 5.07
N ASN A 95 14.16 10.80 4.51
CA ASN A 95 15.56 10.44 4.72
C ASN A 95 16.49 10.86 3.57
N SER A 96 15.97 11.56 2.57
CA SER A 96 16.76 11.99 1.42
C SER A 96 17.32 13.39 1.63
N GLY A 97 18.63 13.55 1.41
CA GLY A 97 19.30 14.84 1.53
C GLY A 97 18.80 15.90 0.54
N GLY A 98 18.17 15.47 -0.56
CA GLY A 98 17.58 16.38 -1.54
C GLY A 98 16.16 16.86 -1.19
N TYR A 99 15.50 16.26 -0.20
CA TYR A 99 14.12 16.60 0.16
C TYR A 99 14.06 17.81 1.09
N PRO A 100 13.25 18.85 0.80
CA PRO A 100 13.33 20.13 1.51
C PRO A 100 12.68 20.13 2.91
N TYR A 101 12.02 19.05 3.33
CA TYR A 101 11.37 18.98 4.64
C TYR A 101 12.14 18.01 5.55
N SER A 102 12.50 18.49 6.74
CA SER A 102 13.34 17.77 7.70
C SER A 102 12.56 16.99 8.77
N GLU A 103 11.23 17.07 8.76
CA GLU A 103 10.37 16.43 9.75
C GLU A 103 10.06 14.97 9.38
N TYR A 104 10.08 14.09 10.39
CA TYR A 104 9.89 12.65 10.24
C TYR A 104 8.57 12.20 10.86
N GLY A 105 7.87 11.31 10.16
CA GLY A 105 6.68 10.66 10.70
C GLY A 105 5.52 10.61 9.72
N ILE A 106 4.52 9.80 10.07
CA ILE A 106 3.32 9.63 9.25
C ILE A 106 2.48 10.90 9.14
N SER A 107 2.44 11.73 10.20
CA SER A 107 1.75 13.02 10.23
C SER A 107 2.46 14.10 9.42
N GLU A 108 3.77 13.94 9.22
CA GLU A 108 4.62 14.98 8.65
C GLU A 108 4.55 15.04 7.13
N LYS A 109 5.22 16.02 6.52
CA LYS A 109 5.24 16.16 5.06
C LYS A 109 6.12 15.08 4.40
N PRO A 110 5.83 14.67 3.16
CA PRO A 110 4.67 15.03 2.35
C PRO A 110 3.39 14.29 2.75
N ASN A 111 2.24 14.84 2.34
CA ASN A 111 0.98 14.10 2.30
C ASN A 111 0.61 13.79 0.83
N LYS A 112 -0.35 12.87 0.62
CA LYS A 112 -0.85 12.53 -0.73
C LYS A 112 -1.72 13.65 -1.32
N SER A 113 -1.32 14.91 -1.30
CA SER A 113 -2.17 15.99 -1.84
C SER A 113 -1.36 17.10 -2.48
N TYR A 114 -2.07 18.09 -3.03
CA TYR A 114 -1.44 19.32 -3.48
C TYR A 114 -0.90 20.10 -2.26
N PRO A 115 0.31 20.69 -2.31
CA PRO A 115 1.21 20.80 -3.47
C PRO A 115 2.25 19.66 -3.61
N TYR A 116 2.24 18.68 -2.71
CA TYR A 116 3.35 17.73 -2.56
C TYR A 116 3.52 16.78 -3.75
N ILE A 117 2.44 16.14 -4.23
CA ILE A 117 2.57 15.16 -5.33
C ILE A 117 3.16 15.81 -6.60
N PRO A 118 2.63 16.95 -7.12
CA PRO A 118 3.25 17.63 -8.25
C PRO A 118 4.69 18.09 -8.00
N ASN A 119 4.99 18.52 -6.77
CA ASN A 119 6.35 18.94 -6.41
C ASN A 119 7.33 17.76 -6.40
N ILE A 120 6.93 16.58 -5.91
CA ILE A 120 7.75 15.37 -5.96
C ILE A 120 7.96 14.93 -7.41
N ILE A 121 6.91 14.90 -8.24
CA ILE A 121 7.01 14.55 -9.66
C ILE A 121 8.05 15.43 -10.37
N LYS A 122 7.99 16.75 -10.15
CA LYS A 122 8.87 17.72 -10.81
C LYS A 122 10.35 17.57 -10.39
N ASN A 123 10.60 17.11 -9.18
CA ASN A 123 11.95 17.10 -8.58
C ASN A 123 12.40 15.68 -8.22
N ILE A 124 11.86 14.65 -8.86
CA ILE A 124 12.07 13.25 -8.43
C ILE A 124 13.55 12.87 -8.42
N ASP A 125 14.31 13.28 -9.43
CA ASP A 125 15.74 12.93 -9.53
C ASP A 125 16.61 13.67 -8.51
N THR A 126 16.14 14.82 -8.01
CA THR A 126 16.79 15.53 -6.89
C THR A 126 16.39 14.93 -5.55
N TYR A 127 15.11 14.59 -5.38
CA TYR A 127 14.58 14.13 -4.09
C TYR A 127 14.87 12.66 -3.84
N LEU A 128 14.95 11.83 -4.88
CA LEU A 128 15.19 10.39 -4.79
C LEU A 128 16.09 9.95 -5.96
N PRO A 129 17.36 10.38 -6.00
CA PRO A 129 18.26 9.98 -7.06
C PRO A 129 18.42 8.46 -7.09
N TYR A 130 18.40 7.86 -8.30
CA TYR A 130 18.34 6.40 -8.48
C TYR A 130 19.50 5.66 -7.79
N ASN A 131 20.73 6.17 -7.93
CA ASN A 131 21.94 5.58 -7.35
C ASN A 131 21.93 5.51 -5.81
N GLU A 132 21.04 6.26 -5.17
CA GLU A 132 20.90 6.33 -3.72
C GLU A 132 19.73 5.50 -3.18
N TRP A 133 18.76 5.20 -4.03
CA TRP A 133 17.46 4.62 -3.68
C TRP A 133 17.05 3.49 -4.63
N GLU A 134 18.01 2.75 -5.18
CA GLU A 134 17.77 1.66 -6.14
C GLU A 134 16.77 0.63 -5.61
N GLU A 135 16.85 0.28 -4.32
CA GLU A 135 15.93 -0.67 -3.68
C GLU A 135 14.48 -0.15 -3.66
N LEU A 136 14.29 1.18 -3.56
CA LEU A 136 12.97 1.79 -3.66
C LEU A 136 12.44 1.68 -5.10
N TYR A 137 13.25 2.00 -6.11
CA TYR A 137 12.85 1.90 -7.51
C TYR A 137 12.48 0.46 -7.87
N LYS A 138 13.29 -0.51 -7.44
CA LYS A 138 13.01 -1.94 -7.60
C LYS A 138 11.72 -2.35 -6.87
N PHE A 139 11.54 -1.91 -5.62
CA PHE A 139 10.31 -2.18 -4.88
C PHE A 139 9.09 -1.64 -5.61
N VAL A 140 9.09 -0.38 -6.05
CA VAL A 140 7.93 0.23 -6.70
C VAL A 140 7.60 -0.45 -8.03
N SER A 141 8.60 -0.81 -8.84
CA SER A 141 8.35 -1.48 -10.12
C SER A 141 7.63 -2.82 -9.95
N ILE A 142 8.01 -3.59 -8.93
CA ILE A 142 7.37 -4.87 -8.61
C ILE A 142 6.01 -4.64 -7.91
N ALA A 143 5.95 -3.68 -6.99
CA ALA A 143 4.77 -3.41 -6.15
C ALA A 143 3.55 -2.86 -6.90
N LEU A 144 3.74 -2.36 -8.12
CA LEU A 144 2.67 -1.89 -9.00
C LEU A 144 1.95 -3.02 -9.74
N THR A 145 2.43 -4.26 -9.64
CA THR A 145 1.86 -5.42 -10.35
C THR A 145 0.90 -6.22 -9.47
N GLU A 146 0.25 -7.23 -10.04
CA GLU A 146 -0.61 -8.17 -9.30
C GLU A 146 0.14 -8.93 -8.20
N VAL A 147 1.48 -8.90 -8.23
CA VAL A 147 2.25 -9.55 -7.17
C VAL A 147 2.01 -8.89 -5.80
N ASN A 148 1.67 -7.62 -5.77
CA ASN A 148 1.47 -6.90 -4.53
C ASN A 148 0.01 -6.89 -4.07
N VAL A 149 -0.88 -7.72 -4.64
CA VAL A 149 -2.29 -7.73 -4.24
C VAL A 149 -2.68 -8.99 -3.47
N MET A 150 -3.64 -8.83 -2.57
CA MET A 150 -4.29 -9.91 -1.83
C MET A 150 -5.80 -9.64 -1.68
N ARG A 151 -6.58 -10.71 -1.53
CA ARG A 151 -7.99 -10.64 -1.14
C ARG A 151 -8.07 -10.78 0.37
N LEU A 152 -8.63 -9.77 1.03
CA LEU A 152 -8.92 -9.84 2.46
C LEU A 152 -10.19 -10.68 2.70
N PRO A 153 -10.29 -11.39 3.83
CA PRO A 153 -11.52 -12.09 4.22
C PRO A 153 -12.67 -11.12 4.57
N ASP A 154 -12.34 -9.95 5.12
CA ASP A 154 -13.28 -8.91 5.55
C ASP A 154 -12.64 -7.54 5.28
N THR A 155 -13.41 -6.61 4.69
CA THR A 155 -12.97 -5.25 4.37
C THR A 155 -12.56 -4.44 5.60
N LYS A 156 -13.00 -4.82 6.80
CA LYS A 156 -12.54 -4.21 8.06
C LYS A 156 -11.01 -4.28 8.23
N MET A 157 -10.35 -5.25 7.60
CA MET A 157 -8.88 -5.36 7.62
C MET A 157 -8.17 -4.27 6.82
N GLN A 158 -8.86 -3.55 5.92
CA GLN A 158 -8.30 -2.40 5.20
C GLN A 158 -7.92 -1.24 6.16
N LYS A 159 -8.30 -1.32 7.44
CA LYS A 159 -7.89 -0.37 8.50
C LYS A 159 -6.46 -0.59 9.03
N ARG A 160 -5.70 -1.51 8.45
CA ARG A 160 -4.29 -1.78 8.80
C ARG A 160 -3.32 -0.63 8.52
N GLY A 161 -3.76 0.46 7.90
CA GLY A 161 -3.00 1.71 7.81
C GLY A 161 -2.58 2.26 9.18
N GLU A 162 -3.27 1.89 10.26
CA GLU A 162 -2.85 2.18 11.64
C GLU A 162 -1.51 1.54 12.02
N PHE A 163 -1.14 0.45 11.35
CA PHE A 163 0.15 -0.24 11.49
C PHE A 163 1.12 0.12 10.36
N TYR A 164 0.93 1.29 9.73
CA TYR A 164 1.69 1.75 8.57
C TYR A 164 1.68 0.76 7.40
N ASP A 165 0.58 0.00 7.29
CA ASP A 165 0.41 -1.10 6.33
C ASP A 165 1.47 -2.21 6.46
N GLN A 166 2.21 -2.28 7.57
CA GLN A 166 3.26 -3.29 7.78
C GLN A 166 2.64 -4.67 8.01
N MET A 167 2.96 -5.60 7.10
CA MET A 167 2.37 -6.94 7.10
C MET A 167 2.73 -7.81 8.30
N PRO A 168 3.96 -7.80 8.85
CA PRO A 168 4.27 -8.56 10.06
C PRO A 168 3.31 -8.25 11.21
N LYS A 169 3.13 -6.95 11.52
CA LYS A 169 2.17 -6.49 12.51
C LYS A 169 0.73 -6.85 12.15
N THR A 170 0.34 -6.65 10.89
CA THR A 170 -1.00 -7.00 10.41
C THR A 170 -1.31 -8.48 10.64
N LEU A 171 -0.40 -9.38 10.27
CA LEU A 171 -0.53 -10.82 10.47
C LEU A 171 -0.56 -11.18 11.96
N TYR A 172 0.26 -10.53 12.79
CA TYR A 172 0.27 -10.74 14.23
C TYR A 172 -1.09 -10.43 14.86
N GLU A 173 -1.76 -9.39 14.37
CA GLU A 173 -3.09 -8.97 14.82
C GLU A 173 -4.25 -9.84 14.30
N CYS A 174 -3.98 -10.80 13.40
CA CYS A 174 -4.98 -11.78 12.94
C CYS A 174 -5.20 -12.92 13.94
N TYR A 175 -4.35 -13.09 14.95
CA TYR A 175 -4.40 -14.23 15.87
C TYR A 175 -4.89 -13.85 17.27
N GLY A 176 -5.53 -14.80 17.97
CA GLY A 176 -5.88 -14.67 19.38
C GLY A 176 -6.83 -13.50 19.65
N LYS A 177 -6.39 -12.52 20.46
CA LYS A 177 -7.16 -11.29 20.77
C LYS A 177 -6.72 -10.08 19.93
N GLY A 178 -5.98 -10.30 18.85
CA GLY A 178 -5.53 -9.24 17.96
C GLY A 178 -6.69 -8.49 17.30
N LYS A 179 -6.41 -7.28 16.82
CA LYS A 179 -7.41 -6.37 16.24
C LYS A 179 -8.20 -6.98 15.08
N PHE A 180 -7.54 -7.82 14.28
CA PHE A 180 -8.14 -8.50 13.14
C PHE A 180 -8.57 -9.93 13.42
N ALA A 181 -8.35 -10.45 14.62
CA ALA A 181 -8.76 -11.81 14.97
C ALA A 181 -10.25 -12.06 14.72
N LYS A 182 -11.12 -11.08 14.99
CA LYS A 182 -12.56 -11.15 14.70
C LYS A 182 -12.94 -11.19 13.21
N CYS A 183 -11.99 -10.92 12.31
CA CYS A 183 -12.20 -11.08 10.87
C CYS A 183 -11.98 -12.54 10.42
N PHE A 184 -11.53 -13.38 11.33
CA PHE A 184 -11.21 -14.78 11.10
C PHE A 184 -11.73 -15.66 12.25
N GLN A 185 -11.70 -16.97 12.02
CA GLN A 185 -11.40 -17.97 13.04
C GLN A 185 -9.95 -18.46 12.83
N ASP A 186 -9.23 -18.93 13.86
CA ASP A 186 -7.78 -19.23 13.75
C ASP A 186 -7.41 -20.18 12.60
N ILE A 187 -8.25 -21.17 12.28
CA ILE A 187 -8.02 -22.09 11.15
C ILE A 187 -8.08 -21.35 9.80
N GLN A 188 -8.96 -20.36 9.70
CA GLN A 188 -9.15 -19.54 8.51
C GLN A 188 -7.96 -18.63 8.23
N VAL A 189 -7.20 -18.22 9.27
CA VAL A 189 -5.97 -17.45 9.05
C VAL A 189 -4.96 -18.25 8.26
N LYS A 190 -4.80 -19.54 8.59
CA LYS A 190 -3.85 -20.42 7.89
C LYS A 190 -4.26 -20.72 6.46
N GLU A 191 -5.56 -20.93 6.24
CA GLU A 191 -6.13 -21.13 4.90
C GLU A 191 -5.95 -19.87 4.05
N TRP A 192 -6.34 -18.71 4.58
CA TRP A 192 -6.16 -17.43 3.91
C TRP A 192 -4.69 -17.12 3.57
N VAL A 193 -3.75 -17.38 4.49
CA VAL A 193 -2.32 -17.23 4.23
C VAL A 193 -1.88 -18.11 3.06
N ARG A 194 -2.37 -19.35 2.94
CA ARG A 194 -2.03 -20.22 1.80
C ARG A 194 -2.68 -19.75 0.52
N ASP A 195 -3.98 -19.47 0.54
CA ASP A 195 -4.76 -19.05 -0.63
C ASP A 195 -4.24 -17.73 -1.23
N GLN A 196 -3.75 -16.84 -0.36
CA GLN A 196 -3.15 -15.59 -0.78
C GLN A 196 -1.64 -15.68 -0.96
N ASN A 197 -1.02 -16.86 -0.90
CA ASN A 197 0.42 -17.10 -1.06
C ASN A 197 1.32 -16.31 -0.10
N LEU A 198 0.90 -16.08 1.15
CA LEU A 198 1.59 -15.26 2.16
C LEU A 198 2.53 -16.07 3.07
N THR A 199 2.87 -17.31 2.70
CA THR A 199 3.66 -18.22 3.55
C THR A 199 5.09 -17.73 3.80
N MET A 200 5.66 -16.91 2.91
CA MET A 200 7.01 -16.35 3.08
C MET A 200 7.16 -15.43 4.29
N PHE A 201 6.05 -14.90 4.82
CA PHE A 201 6.05 -14.14 6.07
C PHE A 201 6.29 -15.01 7.31
N PHE A 202 6.44 -16.33 7.16
CA PHE A 202 6.65 -17.26 8.27
C PHE A 202 7.97 -18.01 8.11
N GLU A 203 8.68 -18.27 9.22
CA GLU A 203 9.91 -19.07 9.19
C GLU A 203 9.65 -20.57 8.98
N ASN A 204 8.61 -21.09 9.64
CA ASN A 204 8.29 -22.52 9.67
C ASN A 204 6.78 -22.73 9.42
N LYS A 205 6.04 -23.21 10.42
CA LYS A 205 4.58 -23.34 10.37
C LYS A 205 3.90 -21.96 10.37
N ILE A 206 2.75 -21.87 9.71
CA ILE A 206 1.88 -20.69 9.76
C ILE A 206 1.27 -20.60 11.17
N SER A 207 1.85 -19.73 12.01
CA SER A 207 1.41 -19.43 13.38
C SER A 207 1.93 -18.06 13.80
N ARG A 208 1.29 -17.45 14.81
CA ARG A 208 1.64 -16.13 15.32
C ARG A 208 3.11 -15.99 15.72
N GLU A 209 3.68 -17.03 16.33
CA GLU A 209 5.04 -17.05 16.87
C GLU A 209 6.12 -17.15 15.78
N ASN A 210 5.75 -17.53 14.56
CA ASN A 210 6.69 -17.76 13.47
C ASN A 210 6.66 -16.64 12.43
N ILE A 211 5.92 -15.56 12.69
CA ILE A 211 5.86 -14.41 11.79
C ILE A 211 7.24 -13.76 11.78
N LYS A 212 7.83 -13.61 10.59
CA LYS A 212 9.09 -12.88 10.40
C LYS A 212 8.87 -11.39 10.68
N PRO A 213 9.80 -10.71 11.36
CA PRO A 213 9.69 -9.28 11.59
C PRO A 213 9.88 -8.49 10.29
N LEU A 214 9.59 -7.18 10.35
CA LEU A 214 9.78 -6.28 9.21
C LEU A 214 11.25 -6.12 8.83
N ILE A 215 12.08 -5.95 9.86
CA ILE A 215 13.53 -5.84 9.83
C ILE A 215 14.10 -6.61 11.02
N SER A 216 15.37 -6.99 10.92
CA SER A 216 16.09 -7.87 11.84
C SER A 216 16.02 -7.46 13.31
N ARG A 217 16.04 -6.16 13.62
CA ARG A 217 15.99 -5.67 15.01
C ARG A 217 14.60 -5.69 15.67
N MET A 218 13.55 -5.87 14.89
CA MET A 218 12.16 -5.77 15.36
C MET A 218 11.58 -7.14 15.68
N ASN A 219 10.46 -7.16 16.42
CA ASN A 219 9.60 -8.34 16.50
C ASN A 219 8.39 -8.18 15.56
N ALA A 220 7.72 -9.28 15.23
CA ALA A 220 6.49 -9.25 14.43
C ALA A 220 5.32 -8.52 15.11
N SER A 221 5.34 -8.39 16.43
CA SER A 221 4.36 -7.61 17.20
C SER A 221 4.54 -6.11 17.08
N ASP A 222 5.68 -5.66 16.57
CA ASP A 222 6.09 -4.28 16.56
C ASP A 222 5.77 -3.66 15.18
N PHE A 223 5.59 -2.35 15.18
CA PHE A 223 5.49 -1.56 13.96
C PHE A 223 6.08 -0.18 14.24
N GLU A 224 6.78 0.38 13.26
CA GLU A 224 7.53 1.61 13.46
C GLU A 224 7.62 2.44 12.19
N TRP A 225 7.61 3.76 12.35
CA TRP A 225 8.00 4.67 11.28
C TRP A 225 9.53 4.77 11.24
N LEU A 226 10.16 4.06 10.30
CA LEU A 226 11.62 4.00 10.22
C LEU A 226 12.21 5.37 9.87
N LYS A 227 13.25 5.76 10.62
CA LYS A 227 13.97 7.04 10.48
C LYS A 227 15.44 6.85 10.13
N ASN A 228 15.89 5.61 10.00
CA ASN A 228 17.25 5.28 9.65
C ASN A 228 17.29 4.75 8.21
N ARG A 229 18.22 5.27 7.40
CA ARG A 229 18.35 4.90 5.99
C ARG A 229 18.64 3.42 5.76
N GLU A 230 19.52 2.82 6.56
CA GLU A 230 19.89 1.41 6.40
C GLU A 230 18.71 0.49 6.78
N GLU A 231 17.94 0.85 7.81
CA GLU A 231 16.72 0.13 8.18
C GLU A 231 15.65 0.21 7.08
N ILE A 232 15.52 1.38 6.45
CA ILE A 232 14.60 1.55 5.31
C ILE A 232 15.03 0.68 4.13
N LYS A 233 16.34 0.61 3.85
CA LYS A 233 16.88 -0.27 2.80
C LYS A 233 16.67 -1.74 3.10
N GLU A 234 16.85 -2.16 4.36
CA GLU A 234 16.54 -3.52 4.80
C GLU A 234 15.06 -3.85 4.59
N MET A 235 14.16 -2.96 5.02
CA MET A 235 12.72 -3.11 4.80
C MET A 235 12.38 -3.24 3.31
N LEU A 236 12.93 -2.37 2.45
CA LEU A 236 12.71 -2.41 1.00
C LEU A 236 13.23 -3.71 0.37
N THR A 237 14.39 -4.18 0.82
CA THR A 237 14.98 -5.46 0.40
C THR A 237 14.05 -6.61 0.77
N ASN A 238 13.57 -6.65 2.01
CA ASN A 238 12.62 -7.66 2.47
C ASN A 238 11.30 -7.61 1.67
N TYR A 239 10.79 -6.42 1.37
CA TYR A 239 9.61 -6.26 0.52
C TYR A 239 9.84 -6.82 -0.88
N CYS A 240 10.97 -6.50 -1.51
CA CYS A 240 11.32 -7.04 -2.83
C CYS A 240 11.38 -8.58 -2.79
N MET A 241 12.12 -9.15 -1.84
CA MET A 241 12.22 -10.61 -1.70
C MET A 241 10.85 -11.28 -1.56
N ILE A 242 9.98 -10.70 -0.72
CA ILE A 242 8.63 -11.23 -0.50
C ILE A 242 7.77 -11.15 -1.77
N LEU A 243 7.88 -10.07 -2.55
CA LEU A 243 7.14 -9.92 -3.80
C LEU A 243 7.72 -10.77 -4.95
N GLU A 244 9.03 -11.02 -4.95
CA GLU A 244 9.72 -11.86 -5.93
C GLU A 244 9.42 -13.35 -5.75
N MET A 245 9.33 -13.85 -4.50
CA MET A 245 8.88 -15.23 -4.15
C MET A 245 7.44 -15.55 -4.60
N ARG A 246 6.83 -14.57 -5.23
CA ARG A 246 5.43 -14.36 -5.42
C ARG A 246 5.24 -14.03 -6.92
N ILE A 247 6.26 -14.14 -7.76
CA ILE A 247 6.13 -14.10 -9.21
C ILE A 247 5.69 -15.49 -9.69
N GLY A 248 4.76 -15.56 -10.65
CA GLY A 248 4.33 -16.84 -11.25
C GLY A 248 3.24 -17.61 -10.49
N ARG A 249 2.53 -16.94 -9.57
CA ARG A 249 1.30 -17.45 -8.93
C ARG A 249 0.05 -17.10 -9.72
#